data_AF-A0A957MEE5-F1
#
_entry.id   AF-A0A957MEE5-F1
#
_cell.length_a   1.000
_cell.length_b   1.000
_cell.length_c   1.000
_cell.angle_alpha   90.00
_cell.angle_beta   90.00
_cell.angle_gamma   90.00
#
_symmetry.space_group_name_H-M   'P 1'
#
loop_
_entity.id
_entity.type
_entity.pdbx_description
1 polymer ?
#
loop_
_entity_poly.entity_id
_entity_poly.type
_entity_poly.pdbx_seq_one_letter_code
_entity_poly.pdbx_strand_id
1 'polypeptide(L)'
;MSFVKIVVILFMLLELSNVLALYFAPGSKYANAVGVFAAWEASKRDPEIHDFVRYLVYWVAGAKLIFLLLLAIIVLFGDAQVQRMSLVALAVATASFYWRLFPLIRSLDRRGQIEPKNYSTVLGIMIFVFIVMFVIGAIT
;
A
#
# COMPACT_ATOMS: atom_id res chain seq x y z
N MET A 1 14.84 21.41 -0.13
CA MET A 1 14.10 20.25 0.41
C MET A 1 15.11 19.15 0.70
N SER A 2 15.12 18.54 1.89
CA SER A 2 16.05 17.45 2.20
C SER A 2 15.69 16.20 1.38
N PHE A 3 16.67 15.33 1.13
CA PHE A 3 16.45 14.07 0.41
C PHE A 3 15.38 13.21 1.09
N VAL A 4 15.41 13.14 2.43
CA VAL A 4 14.35 12.51 3.26
C VAL A 4 12.96 13.03 2.91
N LYS A 5 12.77 14.36 2.85
CA LYS A 5 11.47 14.96 2.51
C LYS A 5 11.03 14.59 1.10
N ILE A 6 11.95 14.54 0.13
CA ILE A 6 11.64 14.09 -1.24
C ILE A 6 11.12 12.66 -1.23
N VAL A 7 11.82 11.74 -0.57
CA VAL A 7 11.42 10.33 -0.48
C VAL A 7 10.04 10.19 0.16
N VAL A 8 9.79 10.88 1.28
CA VAL A 8 8.49 10.84 1.98
C VAL A 8 7.38 11.42 1.10
N ILE A 9 7.60 12.56 0.45
CA ILE A 9 6.58 13.20 -0.41
C ILE A 9 6.22 12.32 -1.61
N LEU A 10 7.22 11.75 -2.30
CA LEU A 10 6.96 10.85 -3.43
C LEU A 10 6.16 9.61 -2.99
N PHE A 11 6.51 9.03 -1.85
CA PHE A 11 5.77 7.93 -1.28
C PHE A 11 4.34 8.33 -0.89
N MET A 12 4.16 9.51 -0.28
CA MET A 12 2.82 10.04 0.05
C MET A 12 1.95 10.24 -1.20
N LEU A 13 2.51 10.75 -2.31
CA LEU A 13 1.76 10.90 -3.57
C LEU A 13 1.31 9.55 -4.12
N LEU A 14 2.17 8.54 -4.06
CA LEU A 14 1.82 7.18 -4.46
C LEU A 14 0.74 6.58 -3.55
N GLU A 15 0.86 6.73 -2.23
CA GLU A 15 -0.15 6.24 -1.30
C GLU A 15 -1.48 6.98 -1.41
N LEU A 16 -1.44 8.28 -1.73
CA LEU A 16 -2.66 9.04 -2.05
C LEU A 16 -3.35 8.45 -3.28
N SER A 17 -2.59 8.10 -4.34
CA SER A 17 -3.16 7.45 -5.52
C SER A 17 -3.84 6.11 -5.17
N ASN A 18 -3.28 5.33 -4.23
CA ASN A 18 -3.89 4.10 -3.72
C ASN A 18 -5.20 4.38 -2.98
N VAL A 19 -5.22 5.39 -2.10
CA VAL A 19 -6.43 5.79 -1.37
C VAL A 19 -7.54 6.23 -2.33
N LEU A 20 -7.20 7.06 -3.31
CA LEU A 20 -8.15 7.50 -4.34
C LEU A 20 -8.70 6.30 -5.13
N ALA A 21 -7.83 5.37 -5.53
CA ALA A 21 -8.26 4.17 -6.24
C ALA A 21 -9.20 3.32 -5.38
N LEU A 22 -8.91 3.12 -4.09
CA LEU A 22 -9.75 2.31 -3.19
C LEU A 22 -11.14 2.93 -2.93
N TYR A 23 -11.24 4.27 -2.83
CA TYR A 23 -12.52 4.93 -2.60
C TYR A 23 -13.36 5.09 -3.88
N PHE A 24 -12.73 5.47 -4.99
CA PHE A 24 -13.47 5.91 -6.19
C PHE A 24 -13.47 4.88 -7.31
N ALA A 25 -12.49 3.97 -7.34
CA ALA A 25 -12.38 2.95 -8.39
C ALA A 25 -11.83 1.61 -7.86
N PRO A 26 -12.44 1.00 -6.82
CA PRO A 26 -11.88 -0.19 -6.17
C PRO A 26 -11.76 -1.40 -7.11
N GLY A 27 -12.60 -1.48 -8.15
CA GLY A 27 -12.52 -2.51 -9.19
C GLY A 27 -11.44 -2.27 -10.26
N SER A 28 -10.65 -1.21 -10.15
CA SER A 28 -9.51 -0.97 -11.04
C SER A 28 -8.42 -2.04 -10.85
N LYS A 29 -7.69 -2.35 -11.92
CA LYS A 29 -6.45 -3.16 -11.89
C LYS A 29 -5.19 -2.29 -11.77
N TYR A 30 -5.35 -0.96 -11.74
CA TYR A 30 -4.27 0.00 -11.55
C TYR A 30 -4.17 0.40 -10.07
N ALA A 31 -2.99 0.88 -9.68
CA ALA A 31 -2.63 1.16 -8.28
C ALA A 31 -2.88 -0.08 -7.38
N ASN A 32 -2.86 0.11 -6.07
CA ASN A 32 -3.19 -0.97 -5.12
C ASN A 32 -4.71 -1.12 -4.90
N ALA A 33 -5.50 -1.04 -5.97
CA ALA A 33 -6.93 -1.35 -5.96
C ALA A 33 -7.18 -2.87 -5.91
N VAL A 34 -8.43 -3.29 -5.72
CA VAL A 34 -8.79 -4.70 -5.50
C VAL A 34 -9.30 -5.43 -6.74
N GLY A 35 -9.41 -4.75 -7.89
CA GLY A 35 -9.83 -5.35 -9.16
C GLY A 35 -8.88 -6.41 -9.72
N VAL A 36 -7.67 -6.53 -9.16
CA VAL A 36 -6.75 -7.63 -9.47
C VAL A 36 -7.21 -8.96 -8.88
N PHE A 37 -8.05 -8.96 -7.84
CA PHE A 37 -8.54 -10.17 -7.19
C PHE A 37 -9.86 -10.63 -7.81
N ALA A 38 -9.92 -11.88 -8.30
CA ALA A 38 -11.15 -12.44 -8.85
C ALA A 38 -12.31 -12.44 -7.84
N ALA A 39 -12.00 -12.53 -6.55
CA ALA A 39 -12.96 -12.47 -5.45
C ALA A 39 -13.76 -11.14 -5.42
N TRP A 40 -13.19 -10.03 -5.91
CA TRP A 40 -13.91 -8.76 -5.99
C TRP A 40 -15.12 -8.87 -6.91
N GLU A 41 -14.94 -9.37 -8.14
CA GLU A 41 -16.04 -9.58 -9.08
C GLU A 41 -16.99 -10.69 -8.63
N ALA A 42 -16.46 -11.76 -8.03
CA ALA A 42 -17.28 -12.83 -7.48
C ALA A 42 -18.21 -12.34 -6.35
N SER A 43 -17.73 -11.43 -5.50
CA SER A 43 -18.53 -10.89 -4.39
C SER A 43 -19.80 -10.20 -4.85
N LYS A 44 -19.82 -9.56 -6.03
CA LYS A 44 -20.97 -8.81 -6.55
C LYS A 44 -22.23 -9.66 -6.80
N ARG A 45 -22.09 -10.98 -6.81
CA ARG A 45 -23.22 -11.93 -6.96
C ARG A 45 -24.07 -12.04 -5.69
N ASP A 46 -23.49 -11.67 -4.55
CA ASP A 46 -24.13 -11.68 -3.25
C ASP A 46 -24.03 -10.28 -2.63
N PRO A 47 -25.13 -9.52 -2.55
CA PRO A 47 -25.11 -8.15 -2.04
C PRO A 47 -24.53 -8.02 -0.63
N GLU A 48 -24.81 -8.97 0.27
CA GLU A 48 -24.33 -8.91 1.66
C GLU A 48 -22.81 -9.10 1.72
N ILE A 49 -22.29 -10.07 0.96
CA ILE A 49 -20.85 -10.31 0.87
C ILE A 49 -20.16 -9.14 0.16
N HIS A 50 -20.75 -8.59 -0.91
CA HIS A 50 -20.18 -7.44 -1.59
C HIS A 50 -20.09 -6.23 -0.67
N ASP A 51 -21.13 -5.96 0.12
CA ASP A 51 -21.14 -4.85 1.08
C ASP A 51 -20.09 -5.02 2.15
N PHE A 52 -19.92 -6.23 2.68
CA PHE A 52 -18.84 -6.54 3.61
C PHE A 52 -17.45 -6.33 2.99
N VAL A 53 -17.22 -6.81 1.76
CA VAL A 53 -15.95 -6.61 1.05
C VAL A 53 -15.69 -5.12 0.80
N ARG A 54 -16.70 -4.35 0.36
CA ARG A 54 -16.60 -2.89 0.19
C ARG A 54 -16.24 -2.19 1.49
N TYR A 55 -16.89 -2.58 2.60
CA TYR A 55 -16.56 -2.05 3.92
C TYR A 55 -15.08 -2.28 4.27
N LEU A 56 -14.55 -3.49 4.06
CA LEU A 56 -13.13 -3.78 4.32
C LEU A 56 -12.20 -2.95 3.42
N VAL A 57 -12.53 -2.79 2.14
CA VAL A 57 -11.76 -1.97 1.20
C VAL A 57 -11.71 -0.51 1.64
N TYR A 58 -12.86 0.07 2.01
CA TYR A 58 -12.94 1.43 2.50
C TYR A 58 -12.27 1.61 3.87
N TRP A 59 -12.30 0.59 4.71
CA TRP A 59 -11.56 0.61 5.97
C TRP A 59 -10.05 0.68 5.73
N VAL A 60 -9.51 -0.13 4.82
CA VAL A 60 -8.08 -0.05 4.44
C VAL A 60 -7.73 1.32 3.86
N ALA A 61 -8.60 1.89 3.01
CA ALA A 61 -8.42 3.24 2.48
C ALA A 61 -8.39 4.30 3.59
N GLY A 62 -9.29 4.20 4.57
CA GLY A 62 -9.34 5.11 5.72
C GLY A 62 -8.10 5.00 6.60
N ALA A 63 -7.60 3.79 6.86
CA ALA A 63 -6.35 3.58 7.59
C ALA A 63 -5.14 4.23 6.87
N LYS A 64 -5.07 4.10 5.53
CA LYS A 64 -4.05 4.76 4.72
C LYS A 64 -4.17 6.28 4.74
N LEU A 65 -5.39 6.82 4.79
CA LEU A 65 -5.61 8.27 4.90
C LEU A 65 -5.09 8.82 6.24
N ILE A 66 -5.38 8.15 7.37
CA ILE A 66 -4.85 8.52 8.70
C ILE A 66 -3.31 8.54 8.64
N PHE A 67 -2.72 7.50 8.08
CA PHE A 67 -1.28 7.39 7.89
C PHE A 67 -0.69 8.52 7.03
N LEU A 68 -1.32 8.89 5.93
CA LEU A 68 -0.92 10.03 5.09
C LEU A 68 -0.97 11.36 5.84
N LEU A 69 -2.02 11.59 6.65
CA LEU A 69 -2.13 12.80 7.46
C LEU A 69 -1.01 12.89 8.51
N LEU A 70 -0.69 11.77 9.17
CA LEU A 70 0.44 11.71 10.11
C LEU A 70 1.79 11.99 9.42
N LEU A 71 2.02 11.40 8.23
CA LEU A 71 3.22 11.69 7.44
C LEU A 71 3.29 13.16 7.00
N ALA A 72 2.17 13.77 6.63
CA ALA A 72 2.12 15.19 6.29
C ALA A 72 2.60 16.07 7.46
N ILE A 73 2.12 15.80 8.68
CA ILE A 73 2.57 16.51 9.88
C ILE A 73 4.08 16.32 10.11
N ILE A 74 4.60 15.11 9.93
CA ILE A 74 6.04 14.82 10.08
C ILE A 74 6.88 15.58 9.03
N VAL A 75 6.42 15.68 7.78
CA VAL A 75 7.13 16.40 6.71
C VAL A 75 7.13 17.91 6.94
N LEU A 76 6.01 18.45 7.41
CA LEU A 76 5.83 19.89 7.62
C LEU A 76 6.52 20.38 8.89
N PHE A 77 6.38 19.64 10.00
CA PHE A 77 6.76 20.10 11.33
C PHE A 77 7.84 19.26 12.01
N GLY A 78 8.11 18.04 11.53
CA GLY A 78 9.14 17.18 12.10
C GLY A 78 10.54 17.75 11.87
N ASP A 79 11.40 17.60 12.87
CA ASP A 79 12.84 17.85 12.70
C ASP A 79 13.50 16.75 11.85
N ALA A 80 14.79 16.92 11.55
CA ALA A 80 15.54 15.99 10.72
C ALA A 80 15.68 14.60 11.35
N GLN A 81 15.66 14.49 12.68
CA GLN A 81 15.73 13.19 13.36
C GLN A 81 14.40 12.45 13.23
N VAL A 82 13.28 13.11 13.53
CA VAL A 82 11.93 12.54 13.40
C VAL A 82 11.66 12.08 11.97
N GLN A 83 12.07 12.88 10.97
CA GLN A 83 11.91 12.52 9.55
C GLN A 83 12.75 11.30 9.13
N ARG A 84 13.97 11.14 9.67
CA ARG A 84 14.77 9.93 9.40
C ARG A 84 14.20 8.71 10.11
N MET A 85 13.77 8.88 11.36
CA MET A 85 13.15 7.80 12.14
C MET A 85 11.82 7.34 11.52
N SER A 86 11.06 8.24 10.88
CA SER A 86 9.85 7.85 10.17
C SER A 86 10.16 6.94 8.97
N LEU A 87 11.24 7.19 8.22
CA LEU A 87 11.68 6.28 7.15
C LEU A 87 12.09 4.90 7.68
N VAL A 88 12.74 4.82 8.84
CA VAL A 88 13.03 3.53 9.49
C VAL A 88 11.73 2.80 9.87
N ALA A 89 10.78 3.53 10.48
CA ALA A 89 9.48 2.97 10.83
C ALA A 89 8.71 2.48 9.58
N LEU A 90 8.77 3.23 8.48
CA LEU A 90 8.21 2.84 7.19
C LEU A 90 8.86 1.55 6.66
N ALA A 91 10.19 1.46 6.65
CA ALA A 91 10.90 0.28 6.21
C ALA A 91 10.47 -0.98 6.99
N VAL A 92 10.43 -0.89 8.32
CA VAL A 92 10.03 -2.02 9.19
C VAL A 92 8.55 -2.38 9.00
N ALA A 93 7.66 -1.39 9.00
CA ALA A 93 6.23 -1.62 8.82
C ALA A 93 5.94 -2.23 7.44
N THR A 94 6.58 -1.74 6.37
CA THR A 94 6.45 -2.28 5.02
C THR A 94 7.05 -3.69 4.92
N ALA A 95 8.16 -3.99 5.60
CA ALA A 95 8.75 -5.33 5.64
C ALA A 95 7.80 -6.39 6.24
N SER A 96 6.87 -5.99 7.13
CA SER A 96 5.85 -6.89 7.67
C SER A 96 4.95 -7.53 6.60
N PHE A 97 4.86 -6.93 5.40
CA PHE A 97 4.21 -7.52 4.22
C PHE A 97 4.71 -8.95 3.96
N TYR A 98 6.01 -9.20 4.07
CA TYR A 98 6.61 -10.50 3.76
C TYR A 98 6.24 -11.61 4.75
N TRP A 99 5.73 -11.24 5.92
CA TRP A 99 5.32 -12.22 6.92
C TRP A 99 3.96 -12.83 6.60
N ARG A 100 2.89 -12.03 6.51
CA ARG A 100 1.53 -12.56 6.34
C ARG A 100 0.92 -12.32 4.97
N LEU A 101 1.17 -11.15 4.37
CA LEU A 101 0.51 -10.74 3.13
C LEU A 101 1.15 -11.39 1.90
N PHE A 102 2.49 -11.46 1.84
CA PHE A 102 3.19 -12.05 0.71
C PHE A 102 2.91 -13.55 0.53
N PRO A 103 2.93 -14.40 1.57
CA PRO A 103 2.55 -15.80 1.41
C PRO A 103 1.10 -15.97 0.94
N LEU A 104 0.18 -15.13 1.43
CA LEU A 104 -1.23 -15.18 1.06
C LEU A 104 -1.45 -14.79 -0.40
N ILE A 105 -0.90 -13.65 -0.84
CA ILE A 105 -1.07 -13.19 -2.22
C ILE A 105 -0.39 -14.14 -3.21
N ARG A 106 0.77 -14.71 -2.86
CA ARG A 106 1.45 -15.73 -3.65
C ARG A 106 0.61 -17.01 -3.80
N SER A 107 -0.08 -17.42 -2.74
CA SER A 107 -1.00 -18.56 -2.78
C SER A 107 -2.22 -18.28 -3.67
N LEU A 108 -2.80 -17.07 -3.60
CA LEU A 108 -3.90 -16.65 -4.46
C LEU A 108 -3.50 -16.59 -5.94
N ASP A 109 -2.35 -16.01 -6.25
CA ASP A 109 -1.80 -15.92 -7.61
C ASP A 109 -1.56 -17.33 -8.21
N ARG A 110 -0.96 -18.25 -7.45
CA ARG A 110 -0.76 -19.66 -7.85
C ARG A 110 -2.07 -20.40 -8.15
N ARG A 111 -3.17 -20.02 -7.51
CA ARG A 111 -4.51 -20.60 -7.73
C ARG A 111 -5.29 -19.90 -8.86
N GLY A 112 -4.66 -18.99 -9.59
CA GLY A 112 -5.30 -18.22 -10.65
C GLY A 112 -6.38 -17.26 -10.14
N GLN A 113 -6.33 -16.86 -8.87
CA GLN A 113 -7.30 -15.95 -8.26
C GLN A 113 -6.91 -14.47 -8.39
N ILE A 114 -5.80 -14.18 -9.09
CA ILE A 114 -5.27 -12.84 -9.31
C ILE A 114 -4.95 -12.65 -10.79
N GLU A 115 -5.26 -11.47 -11.31
CA GLU A 115 -4.88 -11.04 -12.65
C GLU A 115 -4.18 -9.67 -12.64
N PRO A 116 -3.09 -9.48 -13.39
CA PRO A 116 -2.45 -10.43 -14.31
C PRO A 116 -1.64 -11.54 -13.59
N LYS A 117 -1.25 -12.59 -14.33
CA LYS A 117 -0.41 -13.68 -13.78
C LYS A 117 0.91 -13.15 -13.25
N ASN A 118 1.42 -13.78 -12.19
CA ASN A 118 2.67 -13.40 -11.52
C ASN A 118 2.63 -12.04 -10.82
N TYR A 119 1.44 -11.48 -10.59
CA TYR A 119 1.25 -10.22 -9.87
C TYR A 119 1.92 -10.23 -8.49
N SER A 120 1.89 -11.36 -7.78
CA SER A 120 2.54 -11.50 -6.47
C SER A 120 4.05 -11.22 -6.53
N THR A 121 4.71 -11.60 -7.62
CA THR A 121 6.15 -11.35 -7.81
C THR A 121 6.42 -9.89 -8.08
N VAL A 122 5.64 -9.27 -8.98
CA VAL A 122 5.76 -7.84 -9.29
C VAL A 122 5.52 -6.99 -8.03
N LEU A 123 4.47 -7.29 -7.28
CA LEU A 123 4.14 -6.61 -6.03
C LEU A 123 5.28 -6.78 -5.00
N GLY A 124 5.81 -8.00 -4.84
CA GLY A 124 6.94 -8.27 -3.97
C GLY A 124 8.15 -7.41 -4.33
N ILE A 125 8.58 -7.41 -5.59
CA ILE A 125 9.73 -6.60 -6.03
C ILE A 125 9.49 -5.11 -5.76
N MET A 126 8.29 -4.60 -6.07
CA MET A 126 7.94 -3.20 -5.82
C MET A 126 8.03 -2.84 -4.32
N ILE A 127 7.50 -3.71 -3.45
CA ILE A 127 7.58 -3.52 -1.99
C ILE A 127 9.03 -3.57 -1.50
N PHE A 128 9.86 -4.47 -2.05
CA PHE A 128 11.29 -4.51 -1.74
C PHE A 128 12.00 -3.21 -2.12
N VAL A 129 11.72 -2.68 -3.31
CA VAL A 129 12.29 -1.41 -3.78
C VAL A 129 11.92 -0.25 -2.84
N PHE A 130 10.67 -0.18 -2.37
CA PHE A 130 10.29 0.84 -1.37
C PHE A 130 11.07 0.71 -0.06
N ILE A 131 11.24 -0.51 0.46
CA ILE A 131 12.02 -0.73 1.67
C ILE A 131 13.47 -0.24 1.47
N VAL A 132 14.09 -0.59 0.35
CA VAL A 132 15.45 -0.13 0.03
C VAL A 132 15.51 1.39 -0.06
N MET A 133 14.54 2.03 -0.74
CA MET A 133 14.46 3.49 -0.83
C MET A 133 14.30 4.16 0.53
N PHE A 134 13.51 3.59 1.45
CA PHE A 134 13.36 4.11 2.81
C PHE A 134 14.64 3.95 3.62
N VAL A 135 15.32 2.81 3.51
CA VAL A 135 16.60 2.58 4.20
C VAL A 135 17.66 3.56 3.70
N ILE A 136 17.79 3.75 2.38
CA ILE A 136 18.73 4.72 1.80
C ILE A 136 18.38 6.13 2.29
N GLY A 137 17.12 6.54 2.20
CA GLY A 137 16.70 7.85 2.69
C GLY A 137 16.93 8.05 4.19
N ALA A 138 16.88 7.00 5.01
CA ALA A 138 17.10 7.12 6.45
C ALA A 138 18.59 7.36 6.80
N ILE A 139 19.53 6.84 6.01
CA ILE A 139 20.98 6.89 6.28
C ILE A 139 21.69 8.05 5.59
N THR A 140 21.06 8.70 4.60
CA THR A 140 21.58 9.87 3.87
C THR A 140 20.93 11.17 4.36
#